data_AF-A0A8J6B4J6-F1
#
_entry.id   AF-A0A8J6B4J6-F1
#
_cell.length_a   1.000
_cell.length_b   1.000
_cell.length_c   1.000
_cell.angle_alpha   90.00
_cell.angle_beta   90.00
_cell.angle_gamma   90.00
#
_symmetry.space_group_name_H-M   'P 1'
#
loop_
_entity.id
_entity.type
_entity.pdbx_description
1 polymer ?
#
loop_
_entity_poly.entity_id
_entity_poly.type
_entity_poly.pdbx_seq_one_letter_code
_entity_poly.pdbx_strand_id
1 'polypeptide(L)'
;QTFSDIERGWVQVNKEQLRQLKSLQEKDSKKEFIQLAQTLKYYGYLKFEPCITDFPEKGCQVIVSAGNNELNFQVKLPNEQMKEGSFKVTRMRCWRVTSSVSVRPLYAGCSR
;
A
#
# COMPACT_ATOMS: atom_id res chain seq x y z
N GLN A 1 -5.44 -14.92 1.56
CA GLN A 1 -4.85 -13.62 1.18
C GLN A 1 -5.89 -12.52 1.17
N THR A 2 -6.82 -12.49 0.21
CA THR A 2 -7.84 -11.44 0.05
C THR A 2 -8.59 -11.05 1.33
N PHE A 3 -9.04 -12.03 2.12
CA PHE A 3 -9.76 -11.74 3.37
C PHE A 3 -8.89 -10.95 4.37
N SER A 4 -7.63 -11.34 4.53
CA SER A 4 -6.68 -10.64 5.39
C SER A 4 -6.37 -9.23 4.88
N ASP A 5 -6.34 -9.02 3.56
CA ASP A 5 -6.14 -7.69 2.97
C ASP A 5 -7.33 -6.76 3.24
N ILE A 6 -8.55 -7.32 3.26
CA ILE A 6 -9.77 -6.59 3.64
C ILE A 6 -9.75 -6.25 5.13
N GLU A 7 -9.39 -7.19 6.01
CA GLU A 7 -9.30 -6.95 7.46
C GLU A 7 -8.24 -5.90 7.81
N ARG A 8 -7.12 -5.87 7.07
CA ARG A 8 -6.06 -4.85 7.22
C ARG A 8 -6.44 -3.49 6.65
N GLY A 9 -7.61 -3.36 6.01
CA GLY A 9 -8.03 -2.11 5.36
C GLY A 9 -7.16 -1.70 4.18
N TRP A 10 -6.55 -2.68 3.51
CA TRP A 10 -5.78 -2.45 2.27
C TRP A 10 -6.71 -2.33 1.07
N VAL A 11 -7.83 -3.05 1.11
CA VAL A 11 -8.90 -2.96 0.12
C VAL A 11 -10.00 -2.03 0.62
N GLN A 12 -10.44 -1.09 -0.22
CA GLN A 12 -11.51 -0.18 0.15
C GLN A 12 -12.86 -0.88 -0.05
N VAL A 13 -13.50 -1.25 1.06
CA VAL A 13 -14.81 -1.91 1.11
C VAL A 13 -15.85 -1.00 1.75
N ASN A 14 -17.07 -1.00 1.21
CA ASN A 14 -18.20 -0.37 1.88
C ASN A 14 -18.81 -1.33 2.95
N LYS A 15 -19.69 -0.81 3.82
CA LYS A 15 -20.32 -1.60 4.90
C LYS A 15 -21.24 -2.72 4.42
N GLU A 16 -21.74 -2.63 3.19
CA GLU A 16 -22.67 -3.60 2.60
C GLU A 16 -21.91 -4.75 1.94
N GLN A 17 -20.93 -4.43 1.09
CA GLN A 17 -19.94 -5.33 0.50
C GLN A 17 -19.22 -6.13 1.59
N LEU A 18 -18.83 -5.49 2.71
CA LEU A 18 -18.21 -6.21 3.82
C LEU A 18 -19.15 -7.27 4.42
N ARG A 19 -20.43 -6.97 4.57
CA ARG A 19 -21.43 -7.95 5.03
C ARG A 19 -21.62 -9.07 4.03
N GLN A 20 -21.69 -8.75 2.73
CA GLN A 20 -21.78 -9.75 1.66
C GLN A 20 -20.56 -10.66 1.63
N LEU A 21 -19.35 -10.11 1.71
CA LEU A 21 -18.10 -10.88 1.75
C LEU A 21 -18.04 -11.81 2.96
N LYS A 22 -18.47 -11.36 4.14
CA LYS A 22 -18.58 -12.20 5.34
C LYS A 22 -19.61 -13.34 5.16
N SER A 23 -20.78 -13.05 4.61
CA SER A 23 -21.79 -14.08 4.33
C SER A 23 -21.30 -15.12 3.31
N LEU A 24 -20.58 -14.69 2.27
CA LEU A 24 -20.00 -15.59 1.27
C LEU A 24 -18.88 -16.46 1.85
N GLN A 25 -18.13 -15.93 2.81
CA GLN A 25 -17.10 -16.69 3.54
C GLN A 25 -17.73 -17.75 4.45
N GLU A 26 -18.80 -17.42 5.18
CA GLU A 26 -19.53 -18.38 6.04
C GLU A 26 -20.16 -19.54 5.24
N LYS A 27 -20.59 -19.26 4.00
CA LYS A 27 -21.19 -20.24 3.08
C LYS A 27 -20.18 -21.12 2.34
N ASP A 28 -18.88 -20.91 2.56
CA ASP A 28 -17.76 -21.50 1.80
C ASP A 28 -17.85 -21.32 0.27
N SER A 29 -18.58 -20.27 -0.18
CA SER A 29 -18.73 -19.89 -1.59
C SER A 29 -17.48 -19.15 -2.10
N LYS A 30 -16.34 -19.83 -2.14
CA LYS A 30 -15.03 -19.25 -2.51
C LYS A 30 -15.03 -18.56 -3.87
N LYS A 31 -15.75 -19.13 -4.86
CA LYS A 31 -15.81 -18.58 -6.23
C LYS A 31 -16.48 -17.20 -6.25
N GLU A 32 -17.66 -17.10 -5.65
CA GLU A 32 -18.43 -15.85 -5.57
C GLU A 32 -17.70 -14.82 -4.72
N PHE A 33 -17.05 -15.25 -3.63
CA PHE A 33 -16.22 -14.38 -2.79
C PHE A 33 -15.09 -13.73 -3.60
N ILE A 34 -14.35 -14.52 -4.39
CA ILE A 34 -13.26 -14.00 -5.22
C ILE A 34 -13.80 -13.06 -6.30
N GLN A 35 -14.91 -13.42 -6.96
CA GLN A 35 -15.53 -12.57 -7.97
C GLN A 35 -15.98 -11.21 -7.40
N LEU A 36 -16.62 -11.20 -6.23
CA LEU A 36 -17.00 -9.97 -5.56
C LEU A 36 -15.75 -9.17 -5.15
N ALA A 37 -14.74 -9.83 -4.58
CA ALA A 37 -13.53 -9.17 -4.15
C ALA A 37 -12.76 -8.49 -5.30
N GLN A 38 -12.72 -9.11 -6.48
CA GLN A 38 -12.11 -8.55 -7.68
C GLN A 38 -12.75 -7.22 -8.14
N THR A 39 -14.01 -6.97 -7.78
CA THR A 39 -14.71 -5.70 -8.09
C THR A 39 -14.36 -4.56 -7.13
N LEU A 40 -13.66 -4.84 -6.03
CA LEU A 40 -13.34 -3.86 -4.99
C LEU A 40 -12.20 -2.93 -5.40
N LYS A 41 -12.29 -1.67 -4.96
CA LYS A 41 -11.21 -0.68 -5.18
C LYS A 41 -9.98 -1.08 -4.35
N TYR A 42 -8.81 -1.05 -5.01
CA TYR A 42 -7.53 -1.50 -4.48
C TYR A 42 -7.41 -3.02 -4.26
N TYR A 43 -8.30 -3.83 -4.85
CA TYR A 43 -8.08 -5.28 -4.88
C TYR A 43 -6.77 -5.62 -5.60
N GLY A 44 -5.94 -6.45 -4.96
CA GLY A 44 -4.63 -6.84 -5.49
C GLY A 44 -3.56 -5.75 -5.38
N TYR A 45 -3.83 -4.63 -4.69
CA TYR A 45 -2.82 -3.63 -4.38
C TYR A 45 -2.07 -4.02 -3.10
N LEU A 46 -0.74 -3.84 -3.13
CA LEU A 46 0.12 -3.91 -1.97
C LEU A 46 0.18 -2.53 -1.33
N LYS A 47 -0.34 -2.39 -0.11
CA LYS A 47 -0.29 -1.14 0.65
C LYS A 47 0.96 -1.13 1.54
N PHE A 48 1.72 -0.05 1.46
CA PHE A 48 2.89 0.17 2.32
C PHE A 48 2.48 0.91 3.60
N GLU A 49 3.34 0.82 4.61
CA GLU A 49 3.19 1.63 5.82
C GLU A 49 3.28 3.13 5.51
N PRO A 50 2.61 3.98 6.30
CA PRO A 50 2.71 5.43 6.15
C PRO A 50 4.16 5.89 6.15
N CYS A 51 4.54 6.65 5.13
CA CYS A 51 5.90 7.15 4.96
C CYS A 51 5.88 8.61 4.49
N ILE A 52 7.05 9.16 4.21
CA ILE A 52 7.22 10.55 3.81
C ILE A 52 7.54 10.61 2.32
N THR A 53 6.93 11.55 1.61
CA THR A 53 7.20 11.85 0.20
C THR A 53 7.60 13.30 0.02
N ASP A 54 8.26 13.58 -1.08
CA ASP A 54 8.58 14.92 -1.57
C ASP A 54 7.56 15.46 -2.60
N PHE A 55 6.46 14.74 -2.79
CA PHE A 55 5.37 15.11 -3.70
C PHE A 55 4.03 15.29 -2.97
N PRO A 56 3.24 16.36 -3.23
CA PRO A 56 3.57 17.49 -4.10
C PRO A 56 4.54 18.48 -3.46
N GLU A 57 4.71 18.42 -2.14
CA GLU A 57 5.62 19.26 -1.36
C GLU A 57 6.53 18.35 -0.52
N LYS A 58 7.68 18.90 -0.08
CA LYS A 58 8.63 18.15 0.74
C LYS A 58 8.07 17.87 2.14
N GLY A 59 8.17 16.61 2.57
CA GLY A 59 7.83 16.24 3.94
C GLY A 59 6.35 15.87 4.14
N CYS A 60 5.59 15.66 3.06
CA CYS A 60 4.20 15.22 3.19
C CYS A 60 4.13 13.76 3.64
N GLN A 61 3.17 13.46 4.54
CA GLN A 61 2.83 12.09 4.89
C GLN A 61 2.08 11.45 3.72
N VAL A 62 2.45 10.23 3.35
CA VAL A 62 1.84 9.50 2.25
C VAL A 62 1.63 8.04 2.63
N ILE A 63 0.56 7.46 2.09
CA ILE A 63 0.41 6.02 2.02
C ILE A 63 0.55 5.62 0.56
N VAL A 64 1.53 4.77 0.28
CA VAL A 64 1.79 4.26 -1.07
C VAL A 64 1.10 2.91 -1.23
N SER A 65 0.44 2.71 -2.37
CA SER A 65 -0.16 1.43 -2.75
C SER A 65 0.28 1.05 -4.16
N ALA A 66 0.80 -0.16 -4.36
CA ALA A 66 1.25 -0.66 -5.66
C ALA A 66 0.31 -1.72 -6.20
N GLY A 67 -0.26 -1.52 -7.38
CA GLY A 67 -1.18 -2.47 -8.00
C GLY A 67 -1.65 -2.00 -9.37
N ASN A 68 -2.26 -2.89 -10.16
CA ASN A 68 -2.83 -2.54 -11.47
C ASN A 68 -1.87 -1.78 -12.42
N ASN A 69 -0.58 -2.13 -12.40
CA ASN A 69 0.48 -1.45 -13.18
C ASN A 69 0.62 0.05 -12.88
N GLU A 70 0.29 0.47 -11.65
CA GLU A 70 0.45 1.83 -11.15
C GLU A 70 0.91 1.84 -9.68
N LEU A 71 1.53 2.95 -9.29
CA LEU A 71 1.74 3.33 -7.90
C LEU A 71 0.75 4.43 -7.55
N ASN A 72 -0.05 4.20 -6.52
CA ASN A 72 -1.00 5.15 -5.98
C ASN A 72 -0.41 5.80 -4.72
N PHE A 73 -0.42 7.12 -4.65
CA PHE A 73 0.08 7.92 -3.54
C PHE A 73 -1.11 8.64 -2.91
N GLN A 74 -1.49 8.25 -1.69
CA GLN A 74 -2.48 8.97 -0.89
C GLN A 74 -1.75 9.93 0.03
N VAL A 75 -1.56 11.16 -0.43
CA VAL A 75 -0.79 12.18 0.27
C VAL A 75 -1.71 12.97 1.19
N LYS A 76 -1.37 13.03 2.47
CA LYS A 76 -2.01 13.89 3.46
C LYS A 76 -1.32 15.24 3.48
N LEU A 77 -2.03 16.26 3.03
CA LEU A 77 -1.55 17.65 3.03
C LEU A 77 -1.62 18.28 4.43
N PRO A 78 -0.88 19.38 4.68
CA PRO A 78 -0.90 20.09 5.96
C PRO A 78 -2.28 20.63 6.35
N ASN A 79 -3.14 20.92 5.38
CA ASN A 79 -4.52 21.38 5.57
C ASN A 79 -5.52 20.23 5.80
N GLU A 80 -5.02 19.04 6.18
CA GLU A 80 -5.76 17.80 6.38
C GLU A 80 -6.48 17.24 5.14
N GLN A 81 -6.27 17.83 3.97
CA GLN A 81 -6.85 17.30 2.74
C GLN A 81 -6.04 16.09 2.25
N MET A 82 -6.74 15.07 1.79
CA MET A 82 -6.14 13.92 1.11
C MET A 82 -6.11 14.17 -0.40
N LYS A 83 -4.93 14.09 -1.00
CA LYS A 83 -4.75 14.09 -2.45
C LYS A 83 -4.28 12.73 -2.92
N GLU A 84 -4.89 12.23 -3.98
CA GLU A 84 -4.53 10.97 -4.62
C GLU A 84 -3.71 11.25 -5.88
N GLY A 85 -2.51 10.66 -5.98
CA GLY A 85 -1.67 10.69 -7.17
C GLY A 85 -1.50 9.29 -7.74
N SER A 86 -1.90 9.06 -8.98
CA SER A 86 -1.62 7.80 -9.69
C SER A 86 -0.44 7.96 -10.64
N PHE A 87 0.57 7.12 -10.46
CA PHE A 87 1.77 7.05 -11.28
C PHE A 87 1.81 5.71 -12.01
N LYS A 88 1.47 5.72 -13.29
CA LYS A 88 1.53 4.52 -14.13
C LYS A 88 2.97 4.03 -14.28
N VAL A 89 3.19 2.74 -14.02
CA VAL A 89 4.52 2.10 -14.17
C VAL A 89 5.03 2.26 -15.60
N THR A 90 4.14 2.22 -16.60
CA THR A 90 4.48 2.44 -18.02
C THR A 90 5.06 3.82 -18.34
N ARG A 91 4.87 4.81 -17.46
CA ARG A 91 5.44 6.16 -17.60
C ARG A 91 6.74 6.33 -16.81
N MET A 92 7.10 5.38 -15.94
CA MET A 92 8.35 5.40 -15.18
C MET A 92 9.48 4.83 -16.04
N ARG A 93 10.54 5.61 -16.28
CA ARG A 93 11.69 5.16 -17.06
C ARG A 93 12.61 4.24 -16.25
N CYS A 94 12.83 4.60 -14.99
CA CYS A 94 13.65 3.84 -14.04
C CYS A 94 13.28 4.29 -12.62
N TRP A 95 13.66 3.48 -11.63
CA TRP A 95 13.61 3.83 -10.21
C TRP A 95 14.97 3.55 -9.58
N ARG A 96 15.25 4.20 -8.45
CA ARG A 96 16.49 4.02 -7.68
C ARG A 96 16.14 3.77 -6.22
N VAL A 97 16.76 2.75 -5.64
CA VAL A 97 16.75 2.51 -4.19
C VAL A 97 18.10 2.95 -3.64
N THR A 98 18.09 3.76 -2.59
CA THR A 98 19.29 4.23 -1.90
C THR A 98 19.18 3.91 -0.41
N SER A 99 20.25 3.42 0.20
CA SER A 99 20.29 3.09 1.62
C SER A 99 21.51 3.76 2.25
N SER A 100 21.31 4.47 3.36
CA SER A 100 22.37 5.01 4.19
C SER A 100 22.79 3.95 5.21
N VAL A 101 23.51 2.91 4.78
CA VAL A 101 24.07 1.94 5.72
C VAL A 101 25.23 2.61 6.45
N SER A 102 25.05 2.94 7.73
CA SER A 102 26.15 3.30 8.61
C SER A 102 27.00 2.06 8.85
N VAL A 103 28.09 1.91 8.09
CA VAL A 103 29.08 0.85 8.32
C VAL A 103 29.69 1.09 9.70
N ARG A 104 29.24 0.37 10.73
CA ARG A 104 29.95 0.33 12.01
C ARG A 104 31.26 -0.41 11.76
N PRO A 105 32.45 0.20 11.96
CA PRO A 105 33.69 -0.53 11.82
C PRO A 105 33.76 -1.56 12.95
N LEU A 106 33.60 -2.84 12.60
CA LEU A 106 33.78 -3.98 13.49
C LEU A 106 35.27 -4.30 13.71
N TYR A 107 36.13 -3.30 13.91
CA TYR A 107 37.54 -3.54 14.27
C TYR A 107 38.08 -2.40 15.12
N ALA A 108 37.65 -2.33 16.39
CA ALA A 108 38.37 -1.60 17.43
C ALA A 108 38.45 -2.52 18.65
N GLY A 109 39.42 -3.43 18.63
CA GLY A 109 39.58 -4.42 19.68
C GLY A 109 40.81 -5.29 19.52
N CYS A 110 42.00 -4.68 19.59
CA CYS A 110 43.20 -5.35 20.09
C CYS A 110 44.27 -4.30 20.44
N SER A 111 44.16 -3.71 21.64
CA SER A 111 45.32 -3.11 22.29
C SER A 111 45.99 -4.20 23.12
N ARG A 112 47.29 -4.38 22.86
CA ARG A 112 48.20 -5.29 23.58
C ARG A 112 48.32 -4.92 25.04
#